data_AF-A0A653CN73-F1
#
_entry.id   AF-A0A653CN73-F1
#
_cell.length_a   1.000
_cell.length_b   1.000
_cell.length_c   1.000
_cell.angle_alpha   90.00
_cell.angle_beta   90.00
_cell.angle_gamma   90.00
#
_symmetry.space_group_name_H-M   'P 1'
#
loop_
_entity.id
_entity.type
_entity.pdbx_description
1 polymer ?
#
loop_
_entity_poly.entity_id
_entity_poly.type
_entity_poly.pdbx_seq_one_letter_code
_entity_poly.pdbx_strand_id
1 'polypeptide(L)' 'MVSADFAQIMSLHAGEAYAVQNLTRTDRLGLLLSGKVNVLSDNQFLHPILPCEFLDSPEFESSRNTVDDKFK' A
#
# COMPACT_ATOMS: atom_id res chain seq x y z
N MET A 1 21.97 2.94 -7.28
CA MET A 1 21.86 1.49 -7.61
C MET A 1 20.70 0.94 -6.80
N VAL A 2 19.67 0.41 -7.45
CA VAL A 2 18.56 -0.28 -6.78
C VAL A 2 18.91 -1.77 -6.85
N SER A 3 19.33 -2.39 -5.75
CA SER A 3 19.45 -3.86 -5.69
C SER A 3 18.05 -4.47 -5.70
N ALA A 4 17.89 -5.66 -6.27
CA ALA A 4 16.64 -6.42 -6.21
C ALA A 4 16.20 -6.71 -4.76
N ASP A 5 17.12 -6.59 -3.79
CA ASP A 5 16.84 -6.75 -2.36
C ASP A 5 16.02 -5.60 -1.76
N PHE A 6 15.83 -4.48 -2.47
CA PHE A 6 15.11 -3.31 -1.95
C PHE A 6 13.66 -3.19 -2.45
N ALA A 7 13.31 -3.86 -3.55
CA ALA A 7 11.98 -3.79 -4.13
C ALA A 7 11.63 -5.06 -4.90
N GLN A 8 10.39 -5.52 -4.74
CA GLN A 8 9.84 -6.65 -5.47
C GLN A 8 8.73 -6.18 -6.40
N ILE A 9 8.73 -6.67 -7.64
CA ILE A 9 7.61 -6.47 -8.58
C ILE A 9 6.60 -7.60 -8.36
N MET A 10 5.33 -7.23 -8.21
CA MET A 10 4.20 -8.15 -8.10
C MET A 10 3.13 -7.78 -9.12
N SER A 11 2.49 -8.79 -9.70
CA SER A 11 1.34 -8.62 -10.60
C SER A 11 0.08 -9.13 -9.91
N LEU A 12 -1.04 -8.47 -10.16
CA LEU A 12 -2.37 -8.87 -9.68
C LEU A 12 -3.30 -9.08 -10.86
N HIS A 13 -4.11 -10.13 -10.78
CA HIS A 13 -5.18 -10.41 -11.72
C HIS A 13 -6.45 -9.67 -11.31
N ALA A 14 -7.37 -9.51 -12.26
CA ALA A 14 -8.66 -8.90 -11.98
C ALA A 14 -9.41 -9.69 -10.89
N GLY A 15 -9.82 -8.99 -9.84
CA GLY A 15 -10.50 -9.58 -8.68
C GLY A 15 -9.58 -9.96 -7.52
N GLU A 16 -8.25 -9.95 -7.71
CA GLU A 16 -7.31 -10.13 -6.60
C GLU A 16 -7.18 -8.84 -5.77
N ALA A 17 -7.03 -9.01 -4.46
CA ALA A 17 -6.83 -7.91 -3.53
C ALA A 17 -5.33 -7.76 -3.21
N TYR A 18 -4.81 -6.54 -3.36
CA TYR A 18 -3.47 -6.21 -2.88
C TYR A 18 -3.38 -6.24 -1.35
N ALA A 19 -4.36 -5.61 -0.68
CA ALA A 19 -4.47 -5.54 0.77
C ALA A 19 -5.93 -5.66 1.20
N VAL A 20 -6.15 -6.24 2.38
CA VAL A 20 -7.48 -6.35 2.99
C VAL A 20 -7.42 -5.81 4.41
N GLN A 21 -8.35 -4.92 4.74
CA GLN A 21 -8.45 -4.29 6.05
C GLN A 21 -8.49 -5.36 7.16
N ASN A 22 -7.76 -5.13 8.25
CA ASN A 22 -7.61 -6.04 9.40
C ASN A 22 -6.91 -7.39 9.10
N LEU A 23 -6.49 -7.67 7.86
CA LEU A 23 -5.78 -8.90 7.49
C LEU A 23 -4.34 -8.62 7.01
N THR A 24 -4.18 -7.68 6.09
CA THR A 24 -2.87 -7.31 5.55
C THR A 24 -2.16 -6.36 6.51
N ARG A 25 -0.94 -6.69 6.92
CA ARG A 25 -0.09 -5.78 7.70
C ARG A 25 0.44 -4.66 6.81
N THR A 26 0.46 -3.44 7.33
CA THR A 26 1.04 -2.27 6.66
C THR A 26 2.52 -2.16 7.01
N ASP A 27 3.33 -3.07 6.47
CA ASP A 27 4.79 -3.13 6.67
C ASP A 27 5.60 -2.90 5.38
N ARG A 28 4.90 -2.59 4.28
CA ARG A 28 5.45 -2.42 2.94
C ARG A 28 4.89 -1.15 2.30
N LEU A 29 5.67 -0.57 1.38
CA LEU A 29 5.24 0.58 0.57
C LEU A 29 5.08 0.12 -0.88
N GLY A 30 3.83 0.01 -1.34
CA GLY A 30 3.52 -0.33 -2.74
C GLY A 30 3.35 0.89 -3.63
N LEU A 31 3.85 0.83 -4.86
CA LEU A 31 3.60 1.81 -5.93
C LEU A 31 2.92 1.09 -7.11
N LEU A 32 1.81 1.65 -7.61
CA LEU A 32 1.14 1.07 -8.76
C LEU A 32 1.91 1.42 -10.05
N LEU A 33 2.50 0.42 -10.72
CA LEU A 33 3.26 0.63 -11.95
C LEU A 33 2.38 0.76 -13.19
N SER A 34 1.27 0.02 -13.24
CA SER A 34 0.36 -0.01 -14.39
C SER A 34 -1.01 -0.54 -14.00
N GLY A 35 -2.03 -0.18 -14.78
CA GLY A 35 -3.41 -0.62 -14.54
C GLY A 35 -4.16 0.32 -13.60
N LYS A 36 -5.12 -0.22 -12.85
CA LYS A 36 -5.96 0.52 -11.90
C LYS A 36 -6.35 -0.40 -10.75
N VAL A 37 -6.25 0.10 -9.52
CA VAL A 37 -6.75 -0.58 -8.32
C VAL A 37 -7.94 0.21 -7.77
N ASN A 38 -8.93 -0.47 -7.21
CA ASN A 38 -10.07 0.18 -6.56
C ASN A 38 -9.92 0.04 -5.04
N VAL A 39 -10.11 1.14 -4.32
CA VAL A 39 -10.19 1.13 -2.86
C VAL A 39 -11.65 0.98 -2.44
N LEU A 40 -11.91 0.07 -1.51
CA LEU A 40 -13.23 -0.18 -0.94
C LEU A 40 -13.17 -0.14 0.59
N SER A 41 -14.22 0.37 1.22
CA SER A 41 -14.49 0.25 2.66
C SER A 41 -15.89 -0.31 2.83
N ASP A 42 -16.06 -1.37 3.63
CA ASP A 42 -17.36 -2.02 3.84
C ASP A 42 -18.11 -2.32 2.52
N ASN A 43 -17.38 -2.83 1.51
CA ASN A 43 -17.85 -3.05 0.14
C ASN A 43 -18.30 -1.80 -0.64
N GLN A 44 -18.17 -0.59 -0.10
CA GLN A 44 -18.41 0.65 -0.80
C GLN A 44 -17.14 1.12 -1.51
N PHE A 45 -17.26 1.42 -2.80
CA PHE A 45 -16.18 2.03 -3.57
C PHE A 45 -15.87 3.45 -3.07
N LEU A 46 -14.59 3.73 -2.85
CA LEU A 46 -14.12 5.04 -2.41
C LEU A 46 -13.52 5.82 -3.58
N HIS A 47 -12.37 5.36 -4.09
CA HIS A 47 -11.65 5.99 -5.19
C HIS A 47 -10.75 4.97 -5.89
N PRO A 48 -10.35 5.23 -7.14
CA PRO A 48 -9.35 4.44 -7.81
C PRO A 48 -7.94 4.92 -7.43
N ILE A 49 -6.98 4.00 -7.47
CA ILE A 49 -5.55 4.29 -7.48
C ILE A 49 -5.04 4.08 -8.91
N LEU A 50 -4.33 5.08 -9.42
CA LEU A 50 -3.82 5.17 -10.78
C LEU A 50 -2.31 4.89 -10.83
N PRO A 51 -1.74 4.67 -12.04
CA PRO A 51 -0.31 4.46 -12.17
C PRO A 51 0.49 5.62 -11.58
N CYS A 52 1.63 5.30 -10.98
CA CYS A 52 2.50 6.21 -10.23
C CYS A 52 1.91 6.75 -8.92
N GLU A 53 0.78 6.22 -8.45
CA GLU A 53 0.26 6.49 -7.11
C GLU A 53 0.60 5.34 -6.15
N PHE A 54 0.78 5.69 -4.87
CA PHE A 54 1.11 4.74 -3.81
C PHE A 54 -0.15 4.00 -3.33
N LEU A 55 0.00 2.70 -3.04
CA LEU A 55 -1.08 1.86 -2.52
C LEU A 55 -1.32 2.04 -1.01
N ASP A 56 -0.28 2.39 -0.25
CA ASP A 56 -0.27 2.37 1.23
C ASP A 56 0.16 3.72 1.86
N SER A 57 0.06 4.82 1.12
CA SER A 57 0.78 6.08 1.39
C SER A 57 0.42 6.82 2.70
N PRO A 58 -0.79 6.76 3.27
CA PRO A 58 -1.06 7.40 4.57
C PRO A 58 -0.67 6.54 5.78
N GLU A 59 -0.79 5.21 5.69
CA GLU A 59 -0.67 4.32 6.85
C GLU A 59 0.79 3.91 7.11
N PHE A 60 1.63 3.82 6.07
CA PHE A 60 3.06 3.53 6.21
C PHE A 60 3.81 4.64 6.95
N GLU A 61 3.55 5.92 6.62
CA GLU A 61 4.14 7.06 7.35
C GLU A 61 3.57 7.20 8.76
N SER A 62 2.25 7.00 8.94
CA SER A 62 1.59 7.10 10.25
C SER A 62 2.13 6.07 11.26
N SER A 63 2.44 4.84 10.80
CA SER A 63 3.04 3.78 11.62
C SER A 63 4.46 4.13 12.08
N ARG A 64 5.16 4.98 11.32
CA ARG A 64 6.53 5.42 11.65
C ARG A 64 6.53 6.66 12.53
N ASN A 65 5.51 7.52 12.41
CA ASN A 65 5.35 8.74 13.22
C ASN A 65 4.79 8.50 14.63
N THR A 66 4.43 7.27 15.00
CA THR A 66 4.11 6.89 16.40
C THR A 66 5.30 6.31 17.17
N VAL A 67 6.46 6.11 16.52
CA VAL A 67 7.63 5.47 17.14
C VAL A 67 8.67 6.47 17.67
N ASP A 68 8.49 7.77 17.43
CA ASP A 68 9.44 8.82 17.85
C ASP A 68 8.73 9.99 18.53
N ASP A 69 8.09 9.75 19.68
CA ASP A 69 7.85 10.82 20.69
C ASP A 69 7.59 10.23 22.10
N LYS A 70 8.33 9.17 22.46
CA LYS A 70 8.29 8.67 23.84
C LYS A 70 9.55 8.00 24.34
N PHE A 71 10.73 8.54 24.02
CA PHE A 71 11.92 8.32 24.85
C PHE A 71 12.78 9.59 24.93
N LYS A 72 12.51 10.35 26.00
CA LYS A 72 13.35 11.30 26.75
C LYS A 72 14.30 12.25 26.01
#